data_AF-A0A946AY14-F1
#
_entry.id   AF-A0A946AY14-F1
#
_cell.length_a   1.000
_cell.length_b   1.000
_cell.length_c   1.000
_cell.angle_alpha   90.00
_cell.angle_beta   90.00
_cell.angle_gamma   90.00
#
_symmetry.space_group_name_H-M   'P 1'
#
loop_
_entity.id
_entity.type
_entity.pdbx_description
1 polymer ?
#
loop_
_entity_poly.entity_id
_entity_poly.type
_entity_poly.pdbx_seq_one_letter_code
_entity_poly.pdbx_strand_id
1 'polypeptide(L)'
;MSKSKKDLSLFTKDSLKEKLCLNCGFPNRESDSHCIYCKNSFLREGDFISWVKNTYYIFRWRWQVKQRKNRVDSSLEFFMPNLKLLGYIFIGVMLSTSGLYLLSDALAESSFSSGIMASLFLFYGIFTLKSVVMKK
;
A
#
# COMPACT_ATOMS: atom_id res chain seq x y z
N MET A 1 -15.78 -55.54 -34.52
CA MET A 1 -16.91 -54.75 -33.97
C MET A 1 -16.35 -53.56 -33.21
N SER A 2 -16.71 -52.35 -33.65
CA SER A 2 -16.26 -51.04 -33.15
C SER A 2 -16.91 -50.70 -31.81
N LYS A 3 -16.11 -50.41 -30.77
CA LYS A 3 -16.59 -49.85 -29.50
C LYS A 3 -17.06 -48.41 -29.73
N SER A 4 -18.31 -48.11 -29.38
CA SER A 4 -18.92 -46.79 -29.59
C SER A 4 -18.35 -45.73 -28.65
N LYS A 5 -17.77 -44.68 -29.25
CA LYS A 5 -17.52 -43.35 -28.64
C LYS A 5 -18.86 -42.67 -28.31
N LYS A 6 -19.31 -42.73 -27.07
CA LYS A 6 -20.34 -41.90 -26.41
C LYS A 6 -20.01 -42.01 -24.92
N ASP A 7 -19.61 -41.02 -24.13
CA ASP A 7 -19.87 -39.58 -24.11
C ASP A 7 -18.66 -38.84 -23.50
N LEU A 8 -17.72 -38.40 -24.35
CA LEU A 8 -16.54 -37.61 -23.94
C LEU A 8 -16.70 -36.14 -24.38
N SER A 9 -17.93 -35.64 -24.39
CA SER A 9 -18.26 -34.30 -24.91
C SER A 9 -19.09 -33.43 -23.95
N LEU A 10 -19.32 -33.88 -22.72
CA LEU A 10 -20.06 -33.10 -21.70
C LEU A 10 -19.16 -32.32 -20.72
N PHE A 11 -17.85 -32.52 -20.75
CA PHE A 11 -16.90 -31.85 -19.83
C PHE A 11 -16.15 -30.66 -20.46
N THR A 12 -16.48 -30.27 -21.68
CA THR A 12 -15.62 -29.34 -22.45
C THR A 12 -16.24 -27.97 -22.70
N LYS A 13 -17.27 -27.55 -21.95
CA LYS A 13 -17.96 -26.29 -22.26
C LYS A 13 -18.51 -25.42 -21.14
N ASP A 14 -18.08 -25.63 -19.89
CA ASP A 14 -18.17 -24.60 -18.88
C ASP A 14 -16.85 -24.57 -18.14
N SER A 15 -16.05 -23.54 -18.41
CA SER A 15 -15.01 -23.10 -17.50
C SER A 15 -15.71 -22.71 -16.19
N LEU A 16 -15.98 -23.69 -15.33
CA LEU A 16 -16.34 -23.48 -13.94
C LEU A 16 -15.21 -22.63 -13.38
N LYS A 17 -15.45 -21.33 -13.29
CA LYS A 17 -14.50 -20.40 -12.68
C LYS A 17 -14.40 -20.81 -11.22
N GLU A 18 -13.33 -21.50 -10.89
CA GLU A 18 -13.06 -21.96 -9.54
C GLU A 18 -12.50 -20.79 -8.74
N LYS A 19 -13.08 -20.50 -7.58
CA LYS A 19 -12.55 -19.50 -6.66
C LYS A 19 -11.75 -20.17 -5.55
N LEU A 20 -10.55 -19.65 -5.28
CA LEU A 20 -9.69 -20.15 -4.22
C LEU A 20 -10.04 -19.48 -2.89
N CYS A 21 -10.19 -20.26 -1.83
CA CYS A 21 -10.33 -19.71 -0.49
C CYS A 21 -9.02 -19.06 -0.04
N LEU A 22 -9.05 -17.75 0.21
CA LEU A 22 -7.88 -16.99 0.68
C LEU A 22 -7.39 -17.40 2.07
N ASN A 23 -8.20 -18.14 2.84
CA ASN A 23 -7.83 -18.59 4.18
C ASN A 23 -7.13 -19.96 4.18
N CYS A 24 -7.63 -20.92 3.39
CA CYS A 24 -7.13 -22.30 3.40
C CYS A 24 -6.65 -22.84 2.04
N GLY A 25 -6.77 -22.07 0.96
CA GLY A 25 -6.36 -22.48 -0.39
C GLY A 25 -7.28 -23.51 -1.06
N PHE A 26 -8.42 -23.85 -0.48
CA PHE A 26 -9.34 -24.83 -1.05
C PHE A 26 -10.06 -24.28 -2.29
N PRO A 27 -10.09 -25.00 -3.43
CA PRO A 27 -10.84 -24.61 -4.62
C PRO A 27 -12.34 -24.82 -4.39
N ASN A 28 -13.11 -23.78 -4.59
CA ASN A 28 -14.54 -23.76 -4.28
C ASN A 28 -15.33 -23.26 -5.50
N ARG A 29 -16.61 -23.65 -5.61
CA ARG A 29 -17.45 -23.19 -6.73
C ARG A 29 -17.74 -21.70 -6.57
N GLU A 30 -17.83 -20.98 -7.69
CA GLU A 30 -18.11 -19.53 -7.68
C GLU A 30 -19.42 -19.18 -6.94
N SER A 31 -20.43 -20.05 -7.01
CA SER A 31 -21.74 -19.90 -6.36
C SER A 31 -21.71 -19.90 -4.83
N ASP A 32 -20.68 -20.46 -4.23
CA ASP A 32 -20.70 -20.80 -2.81
C ASP A 32 -20.31 -19.59 -1.95
N SER A 33 -21.19 -19.13 -1.05
CA SER A 33 -20.90 -17.99 -0.18
C SER A 33 -19.89 -18.29 0.93
N HIS A 34 -19.68 -19.56 1.26
CA HIS A 34 -18.78 -20.02 2.32
C HIS A 34 -17.88 -21.14 1.81
N CYS A 35 -16.63 -21.17 2.30
CA CYS A 35 -15.71 -22.26 1.97
C CYS A 35 -16.23 -23.56 2.56
N ILE A 36 -16.37 -24.60 1.72
CA ILE A 36 -16.83 -25.92 2.14
C ILE A 36 -15.94 -26.49 3.26
N TYR A 37 -14.64 -26.21 3.20
CA TYR A 37 -13.67 -26.75 4.16
C TYR A 37 -13.58 -25.94 5.45
N CYS A 38 -13.17 -24.67 5.37
CA CYS A 38 -12.90 -23.87 6.57
C CYS A 38 -14.13 -23.08 7.07
N LYS A 39 -15.28 -23.19 6.40
CA LYS A 39 -16.52 -22.45 6.68
C LYS A 39 -16.37 -20.92 6.69
N ASN A 40 -15.20 -20.40 6.31
CA ASN A 40 -14.97 -18.98 6.24
C ASN A 40 -15.85 -18.39 5.13
N SER A 41 -16.51 -17.27 5.41
CA SER A 41 -17.24 -16.56 4.38
C SER A 41 -16.27 -16.09 3.31
N PHE A 42 -16.62 -16.33 2.05
CA PHE A 42 -16.00 -15.59 0.97
C PHE A 42 -16.51 -14.16 1.12
N LEU A 43 -15.67 -13.34 1.76
CA LEU A 43 -15.90 -11.91 1.93
C LEU A 43 -16.37 -11.35 0.59
N ARG A 44 -17.61 -10.86 0.57
CA ARG A 44 -18.25 -10.20 -0.57
C ARG A 44 -17.25 -9.22 -1.17
N GLU A 45 -16.90 -9.42 -2.43
CA GLU A 45 -15.86 -8.69 -3.18
C GLU A 45 -16.15 -7.19 -3.41
N GLY A 46 -16.91 -6.54 -2.53
CA GLY A 46 -17.32 -5.14 -2.63
C GLY A 46 -16.91 -4.24 -1.46
N ASP A 47 -16.44 -4.78 -0.33
CA ASP A 47 -16.12 -3.94 0.82
C ASP A 47 -14.68 -3.41 0.72
N PHE A 48 -14.53 -2.09 0.56
CA PHE A 48 -13.25 -1.39 0.53
C PHE A 48 -12.31 -1.81 1.68
N ILE A 49 -12.87 -2.11 2.84
CA ILE A 49 -12.15 -2.58 4.03
C ILE A 49 -11.46 -3.93 3.76
N SER A 50 -12.14 -4.85 3.08
CA SER A 50 -11.57 -6.15 2.69
C SER A 50 -10.44 -5.99 1.67
N TRP A 51 -10.59 -5.06 0.73
CA TRP A 51 -9.56 -4.73 -0.26
C TRP A 51 -8.31 -4.13 0.39
N VAL A 52 -8.48 -3.18 1.33
CA VAL A 52 -7.37 -2.58 2.08
C VAL A 52 -6.66 -3.65 2.92
N LYS A 53 -7.41 -4.49 3.64
CA LYS A 53 -6.85 -5.56 4.46
C LYS A 53 -6.03 -6.54 3.62
N ASN A 54 -6.56 -6.98 2.48
CA ASN A 54 -5.87 -7.90 1.59
C ASN A 54 -4.62 -7.27 0.97
N THR A 55 -4.74 -6.02 0.51
CA THR A 55 -3.62 -5.23 -0.01
C THR A 55 -2.52 -5.07 1.04
N TYR A 56 -2.87 -4.73 2.28
CA TYR A 56 -1.93 -4.63 3.39
C TYR A 56 -1.18 -5.96 3.63
N TYR A 57 -1.87 -7.10 3.66
CA TYR A 57 -1.23 -8.39 3.83
C TYR A 57 -0.30 -8.75 2.66
N ILE A 58 -0.68 -8.43 1.42
CA ILE A 58 0.17 -8.63 0.24
C ILE A 58 1.45 -7.77 0.35
N PHE A 59 1.32 -6.49 0.69
CA PHE A 59 2.47 -5.60 0.89
C PHE A 59 3.37 -6.08 2.03
N ARG A 60 2.78 -6.48 3.16
CA ARG A 60 3.51 -7.03 4.31
C ARG A 60 4.26 -8.30 3.93
N TRP A 61 3.64 -9.21 3.21
CA TRP A 61 4.27 -10.45 2.76
C TRP A 61 5.42 -10.17 1.79
N ARG A 62 5.20 -9.32 0.79
CA ARG A 62 6.26 -8.89 -0.15
C ARG A 62 7.43 -8.23 0.58
N TRP A 63 7.14 -7.42 1.60
CA TRP A 63 8.15 -6.80 2.44
C TRP A 63 8.94 -7.86 3.25
N GLN A 64 8.27 -8.83 3.87
CA GLN A 64 8.91 -9.91 4.61
C GLN A 64 9.77 -10.83 3.72
N VAL A 65 9.29 -11.17 2.52
CA VAL A 65 10.06 -11.96 1.54
C VAL A 65 11.29 -11.20 1.08
N LYS A 66 11.14 -9.90 0.76
CA LYS A 66 12.26 -9.03 0.39
C LYS A 66 13.27 -8.89 1.53
N GLN A 67 12.82 -8.79 2.78
CA GLN A 67 13.72 -8.77 3.94
C GLN A 67 14.47 -10.08 4.14
N ARG A 68 13.83 -11.23 3.94
CA ARG A 68 14.51 -12.53 4.05
C ARG A 68 15.57 -12.71 2.97
N LYS A 69 15.29 -12.28 1.74
CA LYS A 69 16.28 -12.25 0.65
C LYS A 69 17.46 -11.34 0.99
N ASN A 70 17.18 -10.12 1.45
CA ASN A 70 18.21 -9.12 1.80
C ASN A 70 18.96 -9.42 3.11
N ARG A 71 18.49 -10.35 3.96
CA ARG A 71 19.26 -10.84 5.12
C ARG A 71 20.33 -11.87 4.72
N VAL A 72 20.16 -12.53 3.58
CA VAL A 72 21.19 -13.42 2.99
C VAL A 72 22.19 -12.57 2.21
N ASP A 73 21.73 -11.53 1.53
CA ASP A 73 22.55 -10.55 0.82
C ASP A 73 22.83 -9.31 1.69
N SER A 74 23.71 -9.44 2.68
CA SER A 74 24.31 -8.36 3.49
C SER A 74 24.26 -6.96 2.86
N SER A 75 23.19 -6.17 3.12
CA SER A 75 23.11 -4.74 2.73
C SER A 75 21.83 -4.01 3.22
N LEU A 76 21.25 -4.35 4.38
CA LEU A 76 20.12 -3.58 4.94
C LEU A 76 20.51 -2.14 5.33
N GLU A 77 21.80 -1.77 5.29
CA GLU A 77 22.27 -0.41 5.51
C GLU A 77 21.94 0.56 4.36
N PHE A 78 21.65 0.08 3.14
CA PHE A 78 21.45 0.98 2.00
C PHE A 78 20.00 1.45 1.79
N PHE A 79 19.00 0.69 2.28
CA PHE A 79 17.59 1.05 2.08
C PHE A 79 16.98 1.92 3.20
N MET A 80 17.44 1.78 4.44
CA MET A 80 17.04 2.67 5.55
C MET A 80 17.36 4.15 5.32
N PRO A 81 18.54 4.56 4.79
CA PRO A 81 18.86 5.97 4.60
C PRO A 81 17.96 6.63 3.55
N ASN A 82 17.60 5.91 2.48
CA ASN A 82 16.72 6.42 1.43
C ASN A 82 15.28 6.66 1.91
N LEU A 83 14.74 5.78 2.74
CA LEU A 83 13.40 5.97 3.33
C LEU A 83 13.40 7.14 4.33
N LYS A 84 14.46 7.25 5.14
CA LYS A 84 14.64 8.35 6.09
C LYS A 84 14.79 9.70 5.37
N LEU A 85 15.55 9.72 4.27
CA LEU A 85 15.71 10.88 3.39
C LEU A 85 14.36 11.32 2.81
N LEU A 86 13.59 10.37 2.26
CA LEU A 86 12.26 10.64 1.70
C LEU A 86 11.31 11.22 2.76
N GLY A 87 11.37 10.70 3.99
CA GLY A 87 10.61 11.23 5.13
C GLY A 87 10.97 12.68 5.46
N TYR A 88 12.26 13.01 5.53
CA TYR A 88 12.69 14.40 5.78
C TYR A 88 12.31 15.36 4.66
N ILE A 89 12.37 14.92 3.40
CA ILE A 89 11.90 15.72 2.25
C ILE A 89 10.40 15.99 2.39
N PHE A 90 9.61 14.96 2.69
CA PHE A 90 8.16 15.10 2.83
C PHE A 90 7.79 16.07 3.95
N ILE A 91 8.43 15.96 5.11
CA ILE A 91 8.24 16.86 6.25
C ILE A 91 8.63 18.29 5.89
N GLY A 92 9.79 18.48 5.25
CA GLY A 92 10.27 19.81 4.86
C GLY A 92 9.36 20.50 3.83
N VAL A 93 8.83 19.75 2.87
CA VAL A 93 7.83 20.25 1.91
C VAL A 93 6.55 20.65 2.64
N MET A 94 6.01 19.79 3.51
CA MET A 94 4.79 20.08 4.26
C MET A 94 4.93 21.34 5.13
N LEU A 95 6.04 21.49 5.86
CA LEU A 95 6.31 22.69 6.66
C LEU A 95 6.46 23.95 5.79
N SER A 96 7.10 23.84 4.63
CA SER A 96 7.27 24.99 3.73
C SER A 96 5.93 25.41 3.12
N THR A 97 5.10 24.45 2.68
CA THR A 97 3.77 24.73 2.12
C THR A 97 2.84 25.33 3.17
N SER A 98 2.80 24.78 4.40
CA SER A 98 1.99 25.35 5.48
C SER A 98 2.47 26.73 5.89
N GLY A 99 3.79 26.95 5.94
CA GLY A 99 4.39 28.26 6.20
C GLY A 99 4.01 29.30 5.13
N LEU A 100 4.06 28.95 3.84
CA LEU A 100 3.65 29.84 2.74
C LEU A 100 2.15 30.18 2.80
N TYR A 101 1.33 29.19 3.15
CA TYR A 101 -0.10 29.39 3.32
C TYR A 101 -0.40 30.38 4.44
N LEU A 102 0.16 30.14 5.64
CA LEU A 102 0.00 31.03 6.79
C LEU A 102 0.59 32.42 6.53
N LEU A 103 1.68 32.53 5.76
CA LEU A 103 2.25 33.82 5.39
C LEU A 103 1.31 34.62 4.50
N SER A 104 0.68 33.95 3.52
CA SER A 104 -0.29 34.58 2.62
C SER A 104 -1.52 35.06 3.38
N ASP A 105 -1.98 34.25 4.33
CA ASP A 105 -3.10 34.56 5.22
C ASP A 105 -2.77 35.73 6.17
N ALA A 106 -1.57 35.71 6.78
CA ALA A 106 -1.09 36.79 7.62
C ALA A 106 -0.97 38.14 6.89
N LEU A 107 -0.60 38.12 5.60
CA LEU A 107 -0.54 39.31 4.75
C LEU A 107 -1.95 39.83 4.40
N ALA A 108 -2.92 38.94 4.23
CA ALA A 108 -4.30 39.30 3.92
C ALA A 108 -5.04 39.88 5.14
N GLU A 109 -4.89 39.25 6.31
CA GLU A 109 -5.58 39.64 7.54
C GLU A 109 -4.75 40.56 8.46
N SER A 110 -3.51 40.92 8.07
CA SER A 110 -2.57 41.72 8.87
C SER A 110 -2.30 41.17 10.28
N SER A 111 -2.36 39.84 10.44
CA SER A 111 -2.27 39.18 11.73
C SER A 111 -0.82 38.86 12.13
N PHE A 112 -0.32 39.57 13.15
CA PHE A 112 1.07 39.45 13.61
C PHE A 112 1.44 38.03 14.10
N SER A 113 0.52 37.36 14.80
CA SER A 113 0.76 36.01 15.34
C SER A 113 0.90 34.96 14.22
N SER A 114 0.05 35.04 13.18
CA SER A 114 0.14 34.15 12.02
C SER A 114 1.45 34.40 11.25
N GLY A 115 1.90 35.65 11.16
CA GLY A 115 3.19 36.00 10.57
C GLY A 115 4.38 35.36 11.30
N ILE A 116 4.40 35.36 12.63
CA ILE A 116 5.46 34.69 13.42
C ILE A 116 5.44 33.18 13.19
N MET A 117 4.25 32.55 13.24
CA MET A 117 4.10 31.12 13.00
C MET A 117 4.53 30.73 11.57
N ALA A 118 4.13 31.52 10.58
CA ALA A 118 4.53 31.36 9.19
C ALA A 118 6.06 31.45 9.03
N SER A 119 6.69 32.45 9.65
CA SER A 119 8.15 32.60 9.62
C SER A 119 8.86 31.41 10.25
N LEU A 120 8.36 30.86 11.37
CA LEU A 120 8.94 29.67 12.01
C LEU A 120 8.83 28.44 11.11
N PHE A 121 7.66 28.20 10.52
CA PHE A 121 7.45 27.07 9.61
C PHE A 121 8.26 27.16 8.33
N LEU A 122 8.35 28.35 7.72
CA LEU A 122 9.21 28.57 6.57
C LEU A 122 10.68 28.37 6.91
N PHE A 123 11.15 28.90 8.05
CA PHE A 123 12.54 28.75 8.45
C PHE A 123 12.90 27.28 8.70
N TYR A 124 12.05 26.55 9.44
CA TYR A 124 12.26 25.12 9.67
C TYR A 124 12.09 24.27 8.39
N GLY A 125 11.13 24.59 7.54
CA GLY A 125 10.90 23.91 6.26
C GLY A 125 12.09 24.06 5.30
N ILE A 126 12.58 25.30 5.11
CA ILE A 126 13.75 25.58 4.27
C ILE A 126 15.01 24.96 4.89
N PHE A 127 15.21 25.07 6.21
CA PHE A 127 16.38 24.50 6.87
C PHE A 127 16.42 22.98 6.77
N THR A 128 15.28 22.31 6.96
CA THR A 128 15.17 20.85 6.81
C THR A 128 15.45 20.42 5.37
N LEU A 129 14.86 21.07 4.37
CA LEU A 129 15.14 20.79 2.95
C LEU A 129 16.60 21.06 2.58
N LYS A 130 17.16 22.19 3.03
CA LYS A 130 18.56 22.55 2.81
C LYS A 130 19.51 21.52 3.45
N SER A 131 19.21 21.05 4.66
CA SER A 131 20.01 20.03 5.35
C SER A 131 20.02 18.69 4.61
N VAL A 132 18.93 18.35 3.91
CA VAL A 132 18.81 17.15 3.11
C VAL A 132 19.57 17.29 1.78
N VAL A 133 19.44 18.45 1.12
CA VAL A 133 20.09 18.71 -0.19
C VAL A 133 21.60 18.93 -0.06
N MET A 134 22.06 19.60 1.00
CA MET A 134 23.48 19.90 1.23
C MET A 134 24.26 18.73 1.85
N LYS A 135 23.60 17.68 2.35
CA LYS A 135 24.25 16.45 2.83
C LYS A 135 24.69 15.53 1.69
N LYS A 136 25.27 16.10 0.63
CA LYS A 136 25.84 15.36 -0.49
C LYS A 136 27.35 15.22 -0.33
#